data_AF-A0A969DCE6-F1
#
_entry.id   AF-A0A969DCE6-F1
#
_cell.length_a   1.000
_cell.length_b   1.000
_cell.length_c   1.000
_cell.angle_alpha   90.00
_cell.angle_beta   90.00
_cell.angle_gamma   90.00
#
_symmetry.space_group_name_H-M   'P 1'
#
loop_
_entity.id
_entity.type
_entity.pdbx_description
1 polymer ?
#
loop_
_entity_poly.entity_id
_entity_poly.type
_entity_poly.pdbx_seq_one_letter_code
_entity_poly.pdbx_strand_id
1 'polypeptide(L)' 'MATLILNDEQVIELVKQLPVGQQVEVFRFLLLQQWGKWESLSRYGTEKARLFAQGRGLDWDAMTEKEREAFIDDVVHEH' A
#
# COMPACT_ATOMS: atom_id res chain seq x y z
N MET A 1 1.02 -39.06 -2.51
CA MET A 1 1.49 -37.67 -2.70
C MET A 1 1.25 -36.94 -1.40
N ALA A 2 2.27 -36.28 -0.86
CA ALA A 2 2.12 -35.46 0.35
C ALA A 2 1.75 -34.04 -0.05
N THR A 3 0.70 -33.48 0.57
CA THR A 3 0.29 -32.09 0.36
C THR A 3 1.09 -31.21 1.31
N LEU A 4 1.84 -30.26 0.76
CA LEU A 4 2.52 -29.24 1.56
C LEU A 4 1.52 -28.14 1.92
N ILE A 5 1.28 -27.93 3.21
CA ILE A 5 0.47 -26.82 3.71
C ILE A 5 1.42 -25.75 4.22
N LEU A 6 1.34 -24.56 3.64
CA LEU A 6 2.13 -23.39 4.03
C LEU A 6 1.19 -22.31 4.57
N ASN A 7 1.62 -21.63 5.63
CA ASN A 7 0.99 -20.40 6.08
C ASN A 7 1.58 -19.17 5.36
N ASP A 8 0.94 -18.01 5.53
CA ASP A 8 1.34 -16.78 4.84
C ASP A 8 2.78 -16.35 5.18
N GLU A 9 3.20 -16.50 6.45
CA GLU A 9 4.56 -16.20 6.89
C GLU A 9 5.60 -17.07 6.18
N GLN A 10 5.33 -18.37 6.07
CA GLN A 10 6.20 -19.32 5.37
C GLN A 10 6.30 -18.99 3.88
N VAL A 11 5.20 -18.55 3.25
CA VAL A 11 5.22 -18.10 1.84
C VAL A 11 6.10 -16.86 1.69
N ILE A 12 5.99 -15.89 2.60
CA ILE A 12 6.80 -14.66 2.58
C ILE A 12 8.29 -14.98 2.76
N GLU A 13 8.64 -15.84 3.71
CA GLU A 13 10.03 -16.25 3.93
C GLU A 13 10.61 -16.97 2.71
N LEU A 14 9.80 -17.77 1.99
CA LEU A 14 10.25 -18.38 0.73
C LEU A 14 10.52 -17.34 -0.35
N VAL A 15 9.68 -16.30 -0.46
CA VAL A 15 9.89 -15.20 -1.42
C VAL A 15 11.18 -14.43 -1.11
N LYS A 16 11.47 -14.16 0.17
CA LYS A 16 12.70 -13.48 0.60
C LYS A 16 13.98 -14.23 0.24
N GLN A 17 13.91 -15.56 0.13
CA GLN A 17 15.04 -16.41 -0.23
C GLN A 17 15.29 -16.50 -1.75
N LEU A 18 14.38 -15.97 -2.58
CA LEU A 18 14.56 -15.98 -4.02
C LEU A 18 15.71 -15.06 -4.47
N PRO A 19 16.37 -15.37 -5.61
CA PRO A 19 17.26 -14.42 -6.26
C PRO A 19 16.54 -13.10 -6.58
N VAL A 20 17.25 -11.98 -6.53
CA VAL A 20 16.68 -10.63 -6.75
C VAL A 20 15.86 -10.54 -8.04
N GLY A 21 16.33 -11.15 -9.14
CA GLY A 21 15.58 -11.17 -10.40
C GLY A 21 14.21 -11.84 -10.30
N GLN A 22 14.08 -12.89 -9.47
CA GLN A 22 12.80 -13.57 -9.25
C GLN A 22 11.91 -12.81 -8.25
N GLN A 23 12.48 -12.13 -7.27
CA GLN A 23 11.72 -11.23 -6.40
C GLN A 23 11.08 -10.08 -7.20
N VAL A 24 11.80 -9.53 -8.18
CA VAL A 24 11.27 -8.50 -9.09
C VAL A 24 10.09 -9.02 -9.90
N GLU A 25 10.13 -10.26 -10.37
CA GLU A 25 9.02 -10.85 -11.11
C GLU A 25 7.80 -11.14 -10.22
N VAL A 26 8.00 -11.60 -8.98
CA VAL A 26 6.91 -11.71 -7.98
C VAL A 26 6.29 -10.34 -7.71
N PHE A 27 7.11 -9.31 -7.52
CA PHE A 27 6.63 -7.95 -7.31
C PHE A 27 5.84 -7.42 -8.52
N ARG A 28 6.33 -7.63 -9.74
CA ARG A 28 5.62 -7.28 -10.98
C ARG A 28 4.26 -7.97 -11.08
N PHE A 29 4.21 -9.27 -10.78
CA PHE A 29 2.97 -10.04 -10.77
C PHE A 29 1.97 -9.47 -9.76
N LEU A 30 2.43 -9.17 -8.55
CA LEU A 30 1.58 -8.58 -7.51
C LEU A 30 1.04 -7.21 -7.94
N LEU A 31 1.87 -6.33 -8.51
CA LEU A 31 1.43 -5.03 -9.03
C LEU A 31 0.34 -5.17 -10.11
N LEU A 32 0.52 -6.08 -11.07
CA LEU A 32 -0.45 -6.31 -12.16
C LEU A 32 -1.77 -6.88 -11.65
N GLN A 33 -1.74 -7.78 -10.66
CA GLN A 33 -2.93 -8.29 -9.98
C GLN A 33 -3.66 -7.17 -9.21
N GLN A 34 -2.90 -6.19 -8.75
CA GLN A 34 -3.41 -5.15 -7.89
C GLN A 34 -4.05 -4.01 -8.70
N TRP A 35 -3.84 -3.85 -10.01
CA TRP A 35 -4.40 -2.69 -10.76
C TRP A 35 -5.93 -2.52 -10.63
N GLY A 36 -6.70 -3.62 -10.62
CA GLY A 36 -8.15 -3.58 -10.34
C GLY A 36 -8.49 -3.24 -8.87
N LYS A 37 -7.56 -3.48 -7.95
CA LYS A 37 -7.65 -3.09 -6.53
C LYS A 37 -7.00 -1.72 -6.23
N TRP A 38 -6.06 -1.23 -7.03
CA TRP A 38 -5.38 0.06 -6.84
C TRP A 38 -6.34 1.22 -7.07
N GLU A 39 -7.32 1.11 -7.96
CA GLU A 39 -8.40 2.10 -8.04
C GLU A 39 -9.20 2.16 -6.72
N SER A 40 -9.50 0.99 -6.13
CA SER A 40 -10.20 0.93 -4.83
C SER A 40 -9.32 1.39 -3.65
N LEU A 41 -8.02 1.10 -3.67
CA LEU A 41 -7.06 1.51 -2.64
C LEU A 41 -6.70 3.00 -2.75
N SER A 42 -6.63 3.55 -3.97
CA SER A 42 -6.51 4.98 -4.23
C SER A 42 -7.71 5.73 -3.67
N ARG A 43 -8.93 5.25 -3.94
CA ARG A 43 -10.15 5.83 -3.37
C ARG A 43 -10.18 5.70 -1.85
N TYR A 44 -9.87 4.52 -1.31
CA TYR A 44 -9.81 4.30 0.14
C TYR A 44 -8.78 5.19 0.83
N GLY A 45 -7.56 5.29 0.28
CA GLY A 45 -6.51 6.16 0.78
C GLY A 45 -6.92 7.63 0.74
N THR A 46 -7.57 8.05 -0.35
CA THR A 46 -8.12 9.42 -0.50
C THR A 46 -9.22 9.71 0.51
N GLU A 47 -10.16 8.77 0.73
CA GLU A 47 -11.23 8.93 1.72
C GLU A 47 -10.70 9.01 3.14
N LYS A 48 -9.70 8.18 3.49
CA LYS A 48 -9.06 8.22 4.80
C LYS A 48 -8.28 9.54 4.99
N ALA A 49 -7.55 9.99 3.98
CA ALA A 49 -6.88 11.28 4.01
C ALA A 49 -7.87 12.44 4.20
N ARG A 50 -9.02 12.43 3.51
CA ARG A 50 -10.10 13.42 3.69
C ARG A 50 -10.65 13.42 5.11
N LEU A 51 -10.91 12.25 5.71
CA LEU A 51 -11.38 12.14 7.08
C LEU A 51 -10.36 12.66 8.12
N PHE A 52 -9.08 12.32 7.95
CA PHE A 52 -8.03 12.82 8.83
C PHE A 52 -7.81 14.33 8.69
N ALA A 53 -7.86 14.85 7.46
CA ALA A 53 -7.75 16.29 7.20
C ALA A 53 -8.91 17.03 7.87
N GLN A 54 -10.14 16.55 7.69
CA GLN A 54 -11.33 17.13 8.33
C GLN A 54 -11.23 17.09 9.86
N GLY A 55 -10.72 16.00 10.43
CA GLY A 55 -10.47 15.89 11.87
C GLY A 55 -9.48 16.94 12.42
N ARG A 56 -8.59 17.46 11.56
CA ARG A 56 -7.65 18.54 11.86
C ARG A 56 -8.13 19.93 11.40
N GLY A 57 -9.39 20.04 10.93
CA GLY A 57 -9.96 21.29 10.42
C GLY A 57 -9.44 21.72 9.04
N LEU A 58 -8.82 20.79 8.30
CA LEU A 58 -8.29 21.01 6.95
C LEU A 58 -9.23 20.41 5.90
N ASP A 59 -9.27 21.01 4.71
CA ASP A 59 -10.01 20.49 3.56
C ASP A 59 -9.07 19.87 2.52
N TRP A 60 -9.05 18.54 2.49
CA TRP A 60 -8.21 17.76 1.57
C TRP A 60 -8.42 18.11 0.09
N ASP A 61 -9.65 18.44 -0.31
CA ASP A 61 -9.97 18.71 -1.72
C ASP A 61 -9.50 20.10 -2.15
N ALA A 62 -9.38 21.03 -1.19
CA ALA A 62 -8.85 22.38 -1.41
C ALA A 62 -7.32 22.47 -1.35
N MET A 63 -6.65 21.45 -0.78
CA MET A 63 -5.19 21.41 -0.68
C MET A 63 -4.52 21.19 -2.04
N THR A 64 -3.41 21.88 -2.25
CA THR A 64 -2.50 21.62 -3.37
C THR A 64 -1.77 20.29 -3.18
N GLU A 65 -1.21 19.76 -4.26
CA GLU A 65 -0.47 18.48 -4.21
C GLU A 65 0.67 18.51 -3.19
N LYS A 66 1.40 19.62 -3.12
CA LYS A 66 2.51 19.81 -2.17
C LYS A 66 2.02 19.82 -0.72
N GLU A 67 0.86 20.40 -0.45
CA GLU A 67 0.26 20.41 0.89
C GLU A 67 -0.26 19.01 1.26
N ARG A 68 -0.80 18.27 0.30
CA ARG A 68 -1.22 16.87 0.50
C ARG A 68 -0.03 15.97 0.80
N GLU A 69 1.07 16.10 0.06
CA GLU A 69 2.31 15.36 0.31
C GLU A 69 2.84 15.61 1.73
N ALA A 70 2.94 16.88 2.13
CA ALA A 70 3.37 17.24 3.49
C ALA A 70 2.43 16.67 4.57
N PHE A 71 1.11 16.72 4.33
CA PHE A 71 0.14 16.16 5.27
C PHE A 71 0.21 14.63 5.39
N ILE A 72 0.43 13.92 4.27
CA ILE A 72 0.61 12.47 4.30
C ILE A 72 1.93 12.11 5.00
N ASP A 73 3.00 12.88 4.77
CA ASP A 73 4.27 12.71 5.46
C ASP A 73 4.08 12.87 6.99
N ASP A 74 3.41 13.93 7.43
CA ASP A 74 3.10 14.15 8.85
C ASP A 74 2.25 13.00 9.44
N VAL A 75 1.21 12.55 8.74
CA VAL A 75 0.35 11.44 9.18
C VAL A 75 1.11 10.12 9.31
N VAL A 76 2.05 9.85 8.40
CA VAL A 76 2.83 8.61 8.40
C VAL A 76 3.88 8.60 9.52
N HIS A 77 4.39 9.77 9.90
CA HIS A 77 5.43 9.92 10.94
C HIS A 77 4.88 10.16 12.35
N GLU A 78 3.58 10.43 12.51
CA GLU A 78 2.89 10.44 13.81
C GLU A 78 2.66 8.99 14.30
N HIS A 79 3.60 8.47 15.10
CA HIS A 79 3.51 7.19 15.82
C HIS A 79 2.92 7.35 17.23
#